data_AF-A0AAX6FGY3-F1
#
_entry.id   AF-A0AAX6FGY3-F1
#
_cell.length_a   1.000
_cell.length_b   1.000
_cell.length_c   1.000
_cell.angle_alpha   90.00
_cell.angle_beta   90.00
_cell.angle_gamma   90.00
#
_symmetry.space_group_name_H-M   'P 1'
#
loop_
_entity.id
_entity.type
_entity.pdbx_description
1 polymer ?
#
loop_
_entity_poly.entity_id
_entity_poly.type
_entity_poly.pdbx_seq_one_letter_code
_entity_poly.pdbx_strand_id
1 'polypeptide(L)'
;MHPSNYVPVYVMLQLGVVNADNVFENPEALREQLKQLRAAYVDGVKVDVWWGIIEGNGPKKYDWRAYRNLFQMIKEEDLKLQAVMSFHQCGGNVGDNVTIQLPKWVRDIGDTYPDIYYTNRRGSTDEEYLSIGADLENIFQGRCGLMLYGDFMMSFRENMSDYLDSGMITQIEVGIGPCGELRYPSYPQNQGWVFPGIGEFQCYDNNLREGFKASAQYAGHPEWDLPDDAGEYNDVPSDTNFFGADGTYLTEKGIFFLKWYSPH
;
A
#
# COMPACT_ATOMS: atom_id res chain seq x y z
N MET A 1 11.36 8.03 36.89
CA MET A 1 11.99 8.08 35.54
C MET A 1 11.77 9.47 34.97
N HIS A 2 12.74 10.02 34.22
CA HIS A 2 12.53 11.29 33.51
C HIS A 2 11.48 11.09 32.40
N PRO A 3 10.51 12.02 32.24
CA PRO A 3 9.49 11.94 31.18
C PRO A 3 10.06 11.80 29.76
N SER A 4 11.29 12.27 29.54
CA SER A 4 11.99 12.23 28.24
C SER A 4 12.40 10.83 27.77
N ASN A 5 12.35 9.82 28.64
CA ASN A 5 12.72 8.45 28.28
C ASN A 5 11.49 7.59 27.92
N TYR A 6 10.30 8.18 27.95
CA TYR A 6 9.07 7.47 27.62
C TYR A 6 8.98 7.20 26.12
N VAL A 7 8.64 5.97 25.76
CA VAL A 7 8.36 5.56 24.38
C VAL A 7 6.94 5.02 24.36
N PRO A 8 6.02 5.64 23.59
CA PRO A 8 4.64 5.19 23.59
C PRO A 8 4.49 3.84 22.89
N VAL A 9 3.59 3.01 23.41
CA VAL A 9 3.27 1.69 22.86
C VAL A 9 1.86 1.73 22.28
N TYR A 10 1.76 1.37 21.01
CA TYR A 10 0.50 1.23 20.28
C TYR A 10 0.27 -0.22 19.90
N VAL A 11 -0.99 -0.65 19.88
CA VAL A 11 -1.38 -2.00 19.46
C VAL A 11 -2.20 -1.93 18.18
N MET A 12 -1.82 -2.71 17.16
CA MET A 12 -2.59 -2.81 15.93
C MET A 12 -3.89 -3.58 16.18
N LEU A 13 -5.01 -3.01 15.75
CA LEU A 13 -6.30 -3.69 15.81
C LEU A 13 -6.33 -4.87 14.83
N GLN A 14 -7.23 -5.82 15.10
CA GLN A 14 -7.43 -6.97 14.23
C GLN A 14 -7.86 -6.52 12.83
N LEU A 15 -7.33 -7.18 11.80
CA LEU A 15 -7.82 -7.03 10.42
C LEU A 15 -9.32 -7.35 10.39
N GLY A 16 -10.07 -6.56 9.61
CA GLY A 16 -11.53 -6.74 9.50
C GLY A 16 -12.36 -6.21 10.67
N VAL A 17 -11.78 -5.45 11.61
CA VAL A 17 -12.57 -4.76 12.65
C VAL A 17 -13.71 -3.92 12.05
N VAL A 18 -13.48 -3.33 10.88
CA VAL A 18 -14.53 -2.93 9.94
C VAL A 18 -14.45 -3.89 8.75
N ASN A 19 -15.54 -4.60 8.46
CA ASN A 19 -15.57 -5.60 7.40
C ASN A 19 -15.73 -4.97 6.00
N ALA A 20 -15.64 -5.80 4.96
CA ALA A 20 -15.72 -5.35 3.56
C ALA A 20 -17.05 -4.65 3.19
N ASP A 21 -18.12 -4.90 3.95
CA ASP A 21 -19.44 -4.27 3.77
C ASP A 21 -19.59 -2.95 4.55
N ASN A 22 -18.49 -2.41 5.08
CA ASN A 22 -18.46 -1.22 5.92
C ASN A 22 -19.31 -1.37 7.20
N VAL A 23 -19.23 -2.54 7.84
CA VAL A 23 -19.88 -2.82 9.13
C VAL A 23 -18.81 -2.96 10.21
N PHE A 24 -18.99 -2.24 11.32
CA PHE A 24 -18.17 -2.41 12.52
C PHE A 24 -18.65 -3.64 13.29
N GLU A 25 -17.92 -4.75 13.15
CA GLU A 25 -18.31 -6.04 13.70
C GLU A 25 -17.93 -6.19 15.18
N ASN A 26 -18.76 -6.93 15.92
CA ASN A 26 -18.51 -7.33 17.32
C ASN A 26 -18.04 -6.19 18.26
N PRO A 27 -18.75 -5.04 18.30
CA PRO A 27 -18.31 -3.87 19.06
C PRO A 27 -18.13 -4.14 20.57
N GLU A 28 -18.94 -5.02 21.15
CA GLU A 28 -18.84 -5.40 22.57
C GLU A 28 -17.53 -6.14 22.87
N ALA A 29 -17.16 -7.10 22.02
CA ALA A 29 -15.92 -7.86 22.19
C ALA A 29 -14.69 -6.97 22.04
N LEU A 30 -14.68 -6.08 21.05
CA LEU A 30 -13.59 -5.12 20.89
C LEU A 30 -13.49 -4.17 22.09
N ARG A 31 -14.62 -3.67 22.59
CA ARG A 31 -14.62 -2.77 23.75
C ARG A 31 -13.96 -3.40 24.98
N GLU A 32 -14.24 -4.68 25.24
CA GLU A 32 -13.57 -5.40 26.33
C GLU A 32 -12.07 -5.57 26.09
N GLN A 33 -11.62 -5.79 24.85
CA GLN A 33 -10.20 -5.80 24.51
C GLN A 33 -9.55 -4.42 24.71
N LEU A 34 -10.19 -3.34 24.27
CA LEU A 34 -9.70 -1.96 24.45
C LEU A 34 -9.54 -1.60 25.94
N LYS A 35 -10.50 -2.00 26.79
CA LYS A 35 -10.39 -1.85 28.24
C LYS A 35 -9.19 -2.58 28.82
N GLN A 36 -8.90 -3.79 28.34
CA GLN A 36 -7.72 -4.54 28.77
C GLN A 36 -6.42 -3.85 28.33
N LEU A 37 -6.36 -3.34 27.10
CA LEU A 37 -5.21 -2.56 26.62
C LEU A 37 -5.01 -1.31 27.48
N ARG A 38 -6.09 -0.59 27.79
CA ARG A 38 -6.05 0.59 28.64
C ARG A 38 -5.58 0.27 30.06
N ALA A 39 -6.07 -0.82 30.65
CA ALA A 39 -5.64 -1.30 31.97
C ALA A 39 -4.15 -1.72 31.98
N ALA A 40 -3.61 -2.12 30.84
CA ALA A 40 -2.18 -2.41 30.63
C ALA A 40 -1.34 -1.16 30.32
N TYR A 41 -1.91 0.05 30.39
CA TYR A 41 -1.25 1.33 30.12
C TYR A 41 -0.74 1.49 28.68
N VAL A 42 -1.41 0.85 27.71
CA VAL A 42 -1.17 1.11 26.28
C VAL A 42 -1.61 2.55 25.94
N ASP A 43 -0.81 3.27 25.15
CA ASP A 43 -1.07 4.66 24.78
C ASP A 43 -2.20 4.81 23.78
N GLY A 44 -2.32 3.85 22.87
CA GLY A 44 -3.30 3.89 21.81
C GLY A 44 -3.31 2.66 20.93
N VAL A 45 -4.08 2.75 19.86
CA VAL A 45 -4.22 1.69 18.87
C VAL A 45 -3.90 2.19 17.47
N LYS A 46 -3.53 1.27 16.58
CA LYS A 46 -3.32 1.51 15.15
C LYS A 46 -4.39 0.77 14.35
N VAL A 47 -4.94 1.41 13.32
CA VAL A 47 -5.97 0.79 12.47
C VAL A 47 -5.80 1.18 11.01
N ASP A 48 -6.00 0.20 10.13
CA ASP A 48 -6.11 0.41 8.69
C ASP A 48 -7.46 1.05 8.35
N VAL A 49 -7.40 2.15 7.61
CA VAL A 49 -8.56 2.84 7.03
C VAL A 49 -8.61 2.49 5.55
N TRP A 50 -9.33 1.41 5.24
CA TRP A 50 -9.33 0.77 3.93
C TRP A 50 -10.03 1.61 2.85
N TRP A 51 -9.29 1.93 1.79
CA TRP A 51 -9.82 2.64 0.63
C TRP A 51 -11.00 1.89 -0.01
N GLY A 52 -10.86 0.58 -0.19
CA GLY A 52 -11.87 -0.30 -0.77
C GLY A 52 -13.21 -0.32 -0.05
N ILE A 53 -13.21 -0.09 1.27
CA ILE A 53 -14.42 0.01 2.09
C ILE A 53 -15.04 1.40 1.92
N ILE A 54 -14.24 2.44 2.20
CA ILE A 54 -14.74 3.80 2.33
C ILE A 54 -15.25 4.36 0.99
N GLU A 55 -14.52 4.15 -0.11
CA GLU A 55 -14.90 4.64 -1.46
C GLU A 55 -15.46 3.51 -2.34
N GLY A 56 -15.99 2.44 -1.73
CA GLY A 56 -16.49 1.25 -2.43
C GLY A 56 -17.71 1.52 -3.33
N ASN A 57 -18.57 2.49 -2.96
CA ASN A 57 -19.82 2.80 -3.66
C ASN A 57 -19.64 3.62 -4.96
N GLY A 58 -18.41 4.01 -5.28
CA GLY A 58 -18.05 4.77 -6.48
C GLY A 58 -17.22 6.01 -6.19
N PRO A 59 -16.73 6.68 -7.24
CA PRO A 59 -15.85 7.85 -7.11
C PRO A 59 -16.45 8.94 -6.22
N LYS A 60 -15.66 9.39 -5.25
CA LYS A 60 -16.01 10.42 -4.25
C LYS A 60 -17.24 10.11 -3.39
N LYS A 61 -17.71 8.86 -3.37
CA LYS A 61 -18.81 8.42 -2.50
C LYS A 61 -18.24 7.76 -1.25
N TYR A 62 -17.71 8.60 -0.36
CA TYR A 62 -17.07 8.17 0.88
C TYR A 62 -18.11 7.86 1.97
N ASP A 63 -18.01 6.70 2.60
CA ASP A 63 -18.85 6.31 3.73
C ASP A 63 -18.03 6.05 5.00
N TRP A 64 -17.92 7.07 5.84
CA TRP A 64 -17.14 7.05 7.08
C TRP A 64 -17.86 6.48 8.30
N ARG A 65 -19.11 6.00 8.16
CA ARG A 65 -19.99 5.68 9.30
C ARG A 65 -19.41 4.64 10.26
N ALA A 66 -18.92 3.50 9.74
CA ALA A 66 -18.37 2.45 10.60
C ALA A 66 -17.08 2.89 11.30
N TYR A 67 -16.18 3.57 10.59
CA TYR A 67 -14.96 4.12 11.18
C TYR A 67 -15.23 5.19 12.22
N ARG A 68 -16.24 6.05 12.03
CA ARG A 68 -16.67 6.99 13.07
C ARG A 68 -17.17 6.27 14.33
N ASN A 69 -17.96 5.20 14.18
CA ASN A 69 -18.40 4.41 15.33
C ASN A 69 -17.22 3.74 16.06
N LEU A 70 -16.26 3.21 15.31
CA LEU A 70 -15.03 2.64 15.86
C LEU A 70 -14.21 3.71 16.61
N PHE A 71 -13.97 4.87 15.99
CA PHE A 71 -13.16 5.93 16.58
C PHE A 71 -13.83 6.51 17.83
N GLN A 72 -15.16 6.64 17.80
CA GLN A 72 -15.93 7.03 18.98
C GLN A 72 -15.71 6.06 20.15
N MET A 73 -15.72 4.74 19.90
CA MET A 73 -15.42 3.75 20.94
C MET A 73 -13.99 3.87 21.46
N ILE A 74 -13.00 4.00 20.58
CA ILE A 74 -11.59 4.15 20.98
C ILE A 74 -11.42 5.40 21.86
N LYS A 75 -12.12 6.50 21.53
CA LYS A 75 -12.13 7.73 22.32
C LYS A 75 -12.77 7.53 23.69
N GLU A 76 -13.88 6.82 23.76
CA GLU A 76 -14.59 6.52 25.03
C GLU A 76 -13.73 5.70 26.00
N GLU A 77 -12.83 4.85 25.47
CA GLU A 77 -11.90 4.05 26.27
C GLU A 77 -10.54 4.77 26.53
N ASP A 78 -10.46 6.08 26.27
CA ASP A 78 -9.29 6.95 26.53
C ASP A 78 -7.98 6.45 25.89
N LEU A 79 -8.08 5.97 24.64
CA LEU A 79 -6.94 5.53 23.83
C LEU A 79 -6.67 6.52 22.68
N LYS A 80 -5.39 6.73 22.36
CA LYS A 80 -4.98 7.45 21.15
C LYS A 80 -5.15 6.57 19.91
N LEU A 81 -5.12 7.21 18.74
CA LEU A 81 -5.26 6.53 17.46
C LEU A 81 -4.12 6.89 16.51
N GLN A 82 -3.60 5.87 15.82
CA GLN A 82 -2.83 6.01 14.59
C GLN A 82 -3.67 5.44 13.45
N ALA A 83 -3.97 6.26 12.43
CA ALA A 83 -4.78 5.84 11.30
C ALA A 83 -3.89 5.64 10.07
N VAL A 84 -4.04 4.49 9.39
CA VAL A 84 -3.33 4.19 8.14
C VAL A 84 -4.24 4.45 6.96
N MET A 85 -3.88 5.38 6.08
CA MET A 85 -4.57 5.57 4.80
C MET A 85 -4.21 4.40 3.89
N SER A 86 -5.07 3.38 3.89
CA SER A 86 -4.76 2.07 3.33
C SER A 86 -5.25 1.98 1.89
N PHE A 87 -4.43 2.51 0.98
CA PHE A 87 -4.65 2.52 -0.46
C PHE A 87 -4.28 1.19 -1.16
N HIS A 88 -4.15 0.12 -0.39
CA HIS A 88 -3.76 -1.21 -0.83
C HIS A 88 -4.82 -2.24 -0.45
N GLN A 89 -4.77 -3.43 -1.05
CA GLN A 89 -5.61 -4.56 -0.67
C GLN A 89 -5.15 -5.17 0.67
N CYS A 90 -6.12 -5.53 1.51
CA CYS A 90 -5.89 -6.42 2.64
C CYS A 90 -6.00 -7.87 2.19
N GLY A 91 -5.02 -8.67 2.58
CA GLY A 91 -5.03 -10.12 2.41
C GLY A 91 -4.67 -10.59 0.99
N GLY A 92 -4.74 -11.91 0.78
CA GLY A 92 -4.32 -12.56 -0.46
C GLY A 92 -3.17 -13.55 -0.27
N ASN A 93 -2.68 -13.69 0.97
CA ASN A 93 -1.68 -14.65 1.38
C ASN A 93 -2.31 -15.83 2.12
N VAL A 94 -1.55 -16.92 2.25
CA VAL A 94 -1.99 -18.13 2.97
C VAL A 94 -2.17 -17.81 4.45
N GLY A 95 -3.41 -17.91 4.94
CA GLY A 95 -3.76 -17.69 6.35
C GLY A 95 -4.51 -16.40 6.64
N ASP A 96 -4.75 -15.55 5.63
CA ASP A 96 -5.55 -14.35 5.79
C ASP A 96 -7.03 -14.69 5.95
N ASN A 97 -7.64 -14.25 7.05
CA ASN A 97 -9.06 -14.46 7.34
C ASN A 97 -9.97 -13.37 6.75
N VAL A 98 -9.38 -12.32 6.17
CA VAL A 98 -10.09 -11.14 5.66
C VAL A 98 -9.47 -10.75 4.32
N THR A 99 -10.33 -10.46 3.34
CA THR A 99 -9.92 -9.94 2.03
C THR A 99 -10.67 -8.65 1.77
N ILE A 100 -9.94 -7.54 1.64
CA ILE A 100 -10.50 -6.23 1.33
C ILE A 100 -9.75 -5.72 0.11
N GLN A 101 -10.38 -5.78 -1.06
CA GLN A 101 -9.77 -5.35 -2.31
C GLN A 101 -9.81 -3.82 -2.47
N LEU A 102 -9.08 -3.29 -3.46
CA LEU A 102 -9.29 -1.93 -3.94
C LEU A 102 -10.76 -1.71 -4.38
N PRO A 103 -11.25 -0.44 -4.42
CA PRO A 103 -12.63 -0.18 -4.81
C PRO A 103 -12.99 -0.84 -6.14
N LYS A 104 -14.17 -1.47 -6.22
CA LYS A 104 -14.58 -2.20 -7.42
C LYS A 104 -14.52 -1.34 -8.68
N TRP A 105 -14.92 -0.07 -8.60
CA TRP A 105 -14.90 0.85 -9.75
C TRP A 105 -13.49 1.16 -10.26
N VAL A 106 -12.45 1.00 -9.44
CA VAL A 106 -11.04 1.11 -9.85
C VAL A 106 -10.62 -0.19 -10.53
N ARG A 107 -10.98 -1.33 -9.96
CA ARG A 107 -10.67 -2.64 -10.54
C ARG A 107 -11.32 -2.86 -11.90
N ASP A 108 -12.55 -2.37 -12.08
CA ASP A 108 -13.25 -2.38 -13.37
C ASP A 108 -12.49 -1.57 -14.45
N ILE A 109 -11.69 -0.56 -14.07
CA ILE A 109 -10.78 0.14 -14.99
C ILE A 109 -9.60 -0.78 -15.34
N GLY A 110 -9.01 -1.43 -14.34
CA GLY A 110 -7.91 -2.39 -14.51
C GLY A 110 -8.25 -3.55 -15.45
N ASP A 111 -9.50 -4.01 -15.45
CA ASP A 111 -9.98 -5.03 -16.40
C ASP A 111 -9.86 -4.59 -17.87
N THR A 112 -9.93 -3.29 -18.13
CA THR A 112 -9.82 -2.70 -19.48
C THR A 112 -8.46 -2.05 -19.75
N TYR A 113 -7.74 -1.67 -18.71
CA TYR A 113 -6.46 -0.99 -18.76
C TYR A 113 -5.55 -1.55 -17.65
N PRO A 114 -4.93 -2.72 -17.87
CA PRO A 114 -4.17 -3.44 -16.83
C PRO A 114 -2.87 -2.73 -16.42
N ASP A 115 -2.38 -1.76 -17.21
CA ASP A 115 -1.20 -0.95 -16.91
C ASP A 115 -1.39 -0.01 -15.70
N ILE A 116 -2.57 -0.01 -15.06
CA ILE A 116 -2.74 0.60 -13.73
C ILE A 116 -2.05 -0.18 -12.62
N TYR A 117 -1.65 -1.44 -12.86
CA TYR A 117 -1.06 -2.32 -11.86
C TYR A 117 0.41 -2.56 -12.12
N TYR A 118 1.16 -2.79 -11.04
CA TYR A 118 2.55 -3.23 -11.16
C TYR A 118 2.62 -4.55 -11.92
N THR A 119 3.57 -4.65 -12.83
CA THR A 119 3.67 -5.78 -13.75
C THR A 119 5.10 -6.33 -13.76
N ASN A 120 5.23 -7.65 -13.63
CA ASN A 120 6.52 -8.34 -13.76
C ASN A 120 6.88 -8.57 -15.23
N ARG A 121 8.10 -9.09 -15.48
CA ARG A 121 8.59 -9.32 -16.85
C ARG A 121 7.73 -10.29 -17.66
N ARG A 122 7.08 -11.26 -17.01
CA ARG A 122 6.20 -12.25 -17.67
C ARG A 122 4.81 -11.69 -17.99
N GLY A 123 4.52 -10.44 -17.60
CA GLY A 123 3.23 -9.80 -17.80
C GLY A 123 2.19 -10.14 -16.74
N SER A 124 2.58 -10.72 -15.60
CA SER A 124 1.68 -10.91 -14.46
C SER A 124 1.51 -9.57 -13.73
N THR A 125 0.26 -9.19 -13.50
CA THR A 125 -0.13 -7.97 -12.79
C THR A 125 -0.33 -8.24 -11.29
N ASP A 126 0.04 -7.27 -10.46
CA ASP A 126 -0.26 -7.24 -9.04
C ASP A 126 -1.37 -6.23 -8.74
N GLU A 127 -2.55 -6.72 -8.38
CA GLU A 127 -3.75 -5.90 -8.13
C GLU A 127 -3.83 -5.33 -6.71
N GLU A 128 -2.78 -5.52 -5.89
CA GLU A 128 -2.80 -5.07 -4.49
C GLU A 128 -2.75 -3.55 -4.38
N TYR A 129 -2.12 -2.87 -5.34
CA TYR A 129 -1.88 -1.43 -5.34
C TYR A 129 -1.76 -0.89 -6.78
N LEU A 130 -2.04 0.40 -7.00
CA LEU A 130 -1.85 1.02 -8.31
C LEU A 130 -0.37 1.28 -8.59
N SER A 131 0.14 0.91 -9.77
CA SER A 131 1.51 1.24 -10.18
C SER A 131 1.75 2.74 -10.05
N ILE A 132 2.95 3.13 -9.59
CA ILE A 132 3.38 4.54 -9.60
C ILE A 132 3.36 5.12 -11.02
N GLY A 133 3.42 4.28 -12.06
CA GLY A 133 3.21 4.70 -13.45
C GLY A 133 1.82 5.32 -13.70
N ALA A 134 0.81 5.01 -12.88
CA ALA A 134 -0.55 5.53 -13.00
C ALA A 134 -0.83 6.80 -12.16
N ASP A 135 0.15 7.31 -11.41
CA ASP A 135 -0.02 8.44 -10.49
C ASP A 135 -0.51 9.71 -11.19
N LEU A 136 -0.03 9.95 -12.41
CA LEU A 136 -0.36 11.13 -13.22
C LEU A 136 -1.32 10.84 -14.38
N GLU A 137 -1.73 9.57 -14.55
CA GLU A 137 -2.60 9.15 -15.65
C GLU A 137 -4.06 9.49 -15.39
N ASN A 138 -4.67 10.31 -16.25
CA ASN A 138 -6.04 10.81 -16.08
C ASN A 138 -7.12 9.82 -16.57
N ILE A 139 -7.11 8.62 -15.99
CA ILE A 139 -7.92 7.47 -16.42
C ILE A 139 -9.00 7.08 -15.40
N PHE A 140 -8.98 7.66 -14.19
CA PHE A 140 -9.90 7.31 -13.10
C PHE A 140 -11.13 8.23 -13.06
N GLN A 141 -11.91 8.18 -14.14
CA GLN A 141 -13.13 9.00 -14.33
C GLN A 141 -12.87 10.51 -14.21
N GLY A 142 -11.83 11.00 -14.88
CA GLY A 142 -11.42 12.41 -14.87
C GLY A 142 -10.51 12.80 -13.70
N ARG A 143 -9.90 11.82 -13.03
CA ARG A 143 -8.87 11.99 -12.00
C ARG A 143 -7.62 11.18 -12.36
N CYS A 144 -6.45 11.64 -11.89
CA CYS A 144 -5.24 10.81 -11.85
C CYS A 144 -5.09 10.07 -10.52
N GLY A 145 -4.19 9.07 -10.46
CA GLY A 145 -3.95 8.25 -9.27
C GLY A 145 -3.70 9.10 -8.02
N LEU A 146 -2.82 10.11 -8.10
CA LEU A 146 -2.55 11.03 -6.99
C LEU A 146 -3.79 11.81 -6.51
N MET A 147 -4.69 12.18 -7.42
CA MET A 147 -5.94 12.85 -7.05
C MET A 147 -6.87 11.92 -6.26
N LEU A 148 -6.85 10.60 -6.49
CA LEU A 148 -7.63 9.64 -5.70
C LEU A 148 -7.19 9.69 -4.23
N TYR A 149 -5.88 9.57 -3.99
CA TYR A 149 -5.31 9.59 -2.65
C TYR A 149 -5.53 10.94 -1.96
N GLY A 150 -5.32 12.04 -2.69
CA GLY A 150 -5.55 13.39 -2.21
C GLY A 150 -7.01 13.64 -1.82
N ASP A 151 -7.96 13.29 -2.69
CA ASP A 151 -9.39 13.44 -2.42
C ASP A 151 -9.82 12.61 -1.19
N PHE A 152 -9.32 11.38 -1.07
CA PHE A 152 -9.60 10.51 0.07
C PHE A 152 -9.11 11.12 1.39
N MET A 153 -7.85 11.56 1.44
CA MET A 153 -7.27 12.19 2.64
C MET A 153 -7.96 13.51 3.00
N MET A 154 -8.38 14.30 2.00
CA MET A 154 -9.20 15.49 2.24
C MET A 154 -10.55 15.13 2.87
N SER A 155 -11.23 14.12 2.34
CA SER A 155 -12.49 13.65 2.91
C SER A 155 -12.31 13.10 4.33
N PHE A 156 -11.24 12.34 4.60
CA PHE A 156 -10.90 11.86 5.92
C PHE A 156 -10.72 13.02 6.91
N ARG A 157 -9.92 14.03 6.55
CA ARG A 157 -9.68 15.22 7.38
C ARG A 157 -10.99 15.94 7.73
N GLU A 158 -11.86 16.13 6.74
CA GLU A 158 -13.15 16.81 6.94
C GLU A 158 -14.10 16.01 7.83
N ASN A 159 -14.17 14.69 7.62
CA ASN A 159 -15.08 13.81 8.34
C ASN A 159 -14.53 13.31 9.69
N MET A 160 -13.27 13.58 10.03
CA MET A 160 -12.64 13.19 11.30
C MET A 160 -12.05 14.39 12.06
N SER A 161 -12.44 15.61 11.69
CA SER A 161 -11.92 16.86 12.26
C SER A 161 -12.05 16.93 13.78
N ASP A 162 -13.16 16.47 14.35
CA ASP A 162 -13.37 16.43 15.79
C ASP A 162 -12.40 15.48 16.53
N TYR A 163 -11.98 14.39 15.89
CA TYR A 163 -10.97 13.48 16.43
C TYR A 163 -9.54 14.02 16.27
N LEU A 164 -9.26 14.74 15.18
CA LEU A 164 -8.00 15.45 14.95
C LEU A 164 -7.83 16.61 15.94
N ASP A 165 -8.84 17.48 16.06
CA ASP A 165 -8.83 18.68 16.91
C ASP A 165 -8.76 18.32 18.40
N SER A 166 -9.34 17.18 18.79
CA SER A 166 -9.21 16.68 20.16
C SER A 166 -7.84 16.05 20.48
N GLY A 167 -6.96 15.92 19.49
CA GLY A 167 -5.65 15.26 19.63
C GLY A 167 -5.76 13.77 19.92
N MET A 168 -6.90 13.13 19.60
CA MET A 168 -7.08 11.68 19.70
C MET A 168 -6.28 10.98 18.61
N ILE A 169 -6.41 11.46 17.37
CA ILE A 169 -5.60 10.99 16.24
C ILE A 169 -4.22 11.64 16.34
N THR A 170 -3.21 10.81 16.59
CA THR A 170 -1.83 11.25 16.86
C THR A 170 -0.90 11.06 15.67
N GLN A 171 -1.28 10.20 14.72
CA GLN A 171 -0.48 9.92 13.53
C GLN A 171 -1.40 9.53 12.38
N ILE A 172 -1.03 10.00 11.18
CA ILE A 172 -1.53 9.50 9.90
C ILE A 172 -0.35 8.80 9.22
N GLU A 173 -0.49 7.51 8.98
CA GLU A 173 0.43 6.76 8.13
C GLU A 173 -0.16 6.71 6.73
N VAL A 174 0.61 7.08 5.72
CA VAL A 174 0.13 7.11 4.33
C VAL A 174 0.66 5.87 3.63
N GLY A 175 -0.24 4.95 3.27
CA GLY A 175 0.13 3.78 2.50
C GLY A 175 0.56 4.17 1.09
N ILE A 176 1.75 3.75 0.68
CA ILE A 176 2.38 4.19 -0.58
C ILE A 176 2.90 3.01 -1.42
N GLY A 177 2.20 1.88 -1.32
CA GLY A 177 2.52 0.65 -2.02
C GLY A 177 1.81 -0.56 -1.43
N PRO A 178 2.16 -1.78 -1.90
CA PRO A 178 1.67 -3.04 -1.33
C PRO A 178 1.96 -3.11 0.18
N CYS A 179 0.98 -3.60 0.94
CA CYS A 179 0.96 -3.66 2.40
C CYS A 179 1.12 -2.27 3.06
N GLY A 180 0.89 -1.19 2.31
CA GLY A 180 1.09 0.20 2.77
C GLY A 180 2.55 0.66 2.75
N GLU A 181 3.49 -0.17 2.31
CA GLU A 181 4.93 0.11 2.37
C GLU A 181 5.43 0.81 1.12
N LEU A 182 6.46 1.66 1.25
CA LEU A 182 7.15 2.25 0.10
C LEU A 182 8.07 1.24 -0.58
N ARG A 183 7.48 0.41 -1.43
CA ARG A 183 8.21 -0.59 -2.21
C ARG A 183 7.41 -1.03 -3.42
N TYR A 184 8.07 -1.78 -4.29
CA TYR A 184 7.41 -2.58 -5.31
C TYR A 184 6.92 -3.92 -4.72
N PRO A 185 5.89 -4.56 -5.33
CA PRO A 185 5.45 -5.91 -4.97
C PRO A 185 6.42 -6.96 -5.51
N SER A 186 7.68 -6.94 -5.08
CA SER A 186 8.78 -7.74 -5.64
C SER A 186 8.81 -9.20 -5.14
N TYR A 187 8.09 -9.51 -4.06
CA TYR A 187 7.99 -10.83 -3.45
C TYR A 187 6.53 -11.28 -3.22
N PRO A 188 5.68 -11.29 -4.26
CA PRO A 188 4.26 -11.58 -4.11
C PRO A 188 4.03 -13.08 -3.91
N GLN A 189 3.54 -13.47 -2.72
CA GLN A 189 3.31 -14.89 -2.39
C GLN A 189 2.22 -15.52 -3.26
N ASN A 190 1.21 -14.74 -3.68
CA ASN A 190 0.15 -15.17 -4.59
C ASN A 190 0.65 -15.45 -6.02
N GLN A 191 1.86 -15.01 -6.40
CA GLN A 191 2.53 -15.37 -7.66
C GLN A 191 3.64 -16.41 -7.47
N GLY A 192 3.67 -17.10 -6.32
CA GLY A 192 4.55 -18.24 -6.07
C GLY A 192 5.93 -17.89 -5.52
N TRP A 193 6.18 -16.64 -5.12
CA TRP A 193 7.41 -16.32 -4.36
C TRP A 193 7.42 -17.05 -3.01
N VAL A 194 8.59 -17.56 -2.63
CA VAL A 194 8.84 -18.18 -1.33
C VAL A 194 10.18 -17.73 -0.79
N PHE A 195 10.24 -17.40 0.50
CA PHE A 195 11.49 -17.03 1.16
C PHE A 195 12.54 -18.16 1.05
N PRO A 196 13.82 -17.87 0.71
CA PRO A 196 14.46 -16.56 0.56
C PRO A 196 14.70 -16.14 -0.91
N GLY A 197 13.75 -16.37 -1.82
CA GLY A 197 13.90 -15.99 -3.24
C GLY A 197 14.22 -14.51 -3.45
N ILE A 198 15.01 -14.20 -4.49
CA ILE A 198 15.49 -12.83 -4.79
C ILE A 198 14.38 -11.84 -5.16
N GLY A 199 13.21 -12.32 -5.57
CA GLY A 199 12.12 -11.47 -6.08
C GLY A 199 12.26 -11.12 -7.57
N GLU A 200 11.36 -10.28 -8.09
CA GLU A 200 11.44 -9.76 -9.46
C GLU A 200 11.20 -8.26 -9.51
N PHE A 201 11.82 -7.57 -10.47
CA PHE A 201 11.49 -6.19 -10.82
C PHE A 201 10.04 -6.07 -11.31
N GLN A 202 9.35 -5.02 -10.89
CA GLN A 202 7.90 -4.81 -11.13
C GLN A 202 7.61 -3.56 -11.96
N CYS A 203 8.46 -3.26 -12.94
CA CYS A 203 8.40 -2.05 -13.77
C CYS A 203 8.00 -2.29 -15.23
N TYR A 204 7.26 -3.37 -15.50
CA TYR A 204 6.94 -3.79 -16.87
C TYR A 204 5.55 -3.37 -17.35
N ASP A 205 4.81 -2.58 -16.57
CA ASP A 205 3.63 -1.88 -17.08
C ASP A 205 4.05 -0.86 -18.14
N ASN A 206 3.17 -0.56 -19.09
CA ASN A 206 3.52 0.29 -20.22
C ASN A 206 3.96 1.69 -19.79
N ASN A 207 3.36 2.26 -18.74
CA ASN A 207 3.69 3.60 -18.25
C ASN A 207 5.14 3.67 -17.74
N LEU A 208 5.55 2.72 -16.90
CA LEU A 208 6.93 2.63 -16.40
C LEU A 208 7.93 2.27 -17.50
N ARG A 209 7.55 1.40 -18.44
CA ARG A 209 8.39 1.08 -19.61
C ARG A 209 8.68 2.30 -20.48
N GLU A 210 7.65 3.08 -20.79
CA GLU A 210 7.80 4.33 -21.55
C GLU A 210 8.63 5.35 -20.76
N GLY A 211 8.41 5.48 -19.45
CA GLY A 211 9.19 6.34 -18.56
C GLY A 211 10.68 5.97 -18.51
N PHE A 212 11.01 4.69 -18.47
CA PHE A 212 12.39 4.21 -18.56
C PHE A 212 12.99 4.54 -19.93
N LYS A 213 12.26 4.26 -21.03
CA LYS A 213 12.74 4.52 -22.38
C LYS A 213 13.03 5.99 -22.64
N ALA A 214 12.17 6.89 -22.19
CA ALA A 214 12.40 8.32 -22.28
C ALA A 214 13.67 8.74 -21.51
N SER A 215 13.86 8.18 -20.31
CA SER A 215 15.03 8.45 -19.46
C SER A 215 16.33 7.94 -20.10
N ALA A 216 16.31 6.74 -20.67
CA ALA A 216 17.43 6.15 -21.38
C ALA A 216 17.81 6.93 -22.65
N GLN A 217 16.80 7.34 -23.44
CA GLN A 217 17.01 8.21 -24.60
C GLN A 217 17.63 9.56 -24.21
N TYR A 218 17.15 10.18 -23.13
CA TYR A 218 17.69 11.43 -22.62
C TYR A 218 19.15 11.29 -22.16
N ALA A 219 19.51 10.14 -21.59
CA ALA A 219 20.88 9.81 -21.20
C ALA A 219 21.81 9.48 -22.39
N GLY A 220 21.31 9.49 -23.63
CA GLY A 220 22.11 9.18 -24.83
C GLY A 220 22.18 7.68 -25.17
N HIS A 221 21.38 6.86 -24.49
CA HIS A 221 21.36 5.40 -24.64
C HIS A 221 19.97 4.88 -25.05
N PRO A 222 19.44 5.25 -26.23
CA PRO A 222 18.14 4.79 -26.70
C PRO A 222 18.04 3.26 -26.87
N GLU A 223 19.19 2.58 -26.98
CA GLU A 223 19.30 1.13 -27.05
C GLU A 223 19.10 0.41 -25.71
N TRP A 224 19.08 1.12 -24.57
CA TRP A 224 18.87 0.49 -23.27
C TRP A 224 17.40 0.13 -23.05
N ASP A 225 17.18 -1.11 -22.63
CA ASP A 225 15.91 -1.69 -22.22
C ASP A 225 15.93 -2.13 -20.75
N LEU A 226 14.75 -2.35 -20.18
CA LEU A 226 14.59 -2.97 -18.86
C LEU A 226 15.35 -4.31 -18.79
N PRO A 227 15.76 -4.76 -17.59
CA PRO A 227 16.50 -6.03 -17.44
C PRO A 227 15.74 -7.22 -18.01
N ASP A 228 16.44 -8.11 -18.72
CA ASP A 228 15.91 -9.38 -19.23
C ASP A 228 16.68 -10.61 -18.70
N ASP A 229 17.58 -10.36 -17.75
CA ASP A 229 18.61 -11.28 -17.28
C ASP A 229 18.67 -11.38 -15.74
N ALA A 230 17.63 -10.89 -15.06
CA ALA A 230 17.51 -10.80 -13.60
C ALA A 230 16.95 -12.07 -12.91
N GLY A 231 16.68 -13.13 -13.67
CA GLY A 231 16.07 -14.35 -13.12
C GLY A 231 14.58 -14.22 -12.83
N GLU A 232 14.09 -15.11 -11.98
CA GLU A 232 12.71 -15.20 -11.49
C GLU A 232 12.63 -15.14 -9.95
N TYR A 233 11.41 -15.03 -9.41
CA TYR A 233 11.13 -14.82 -7.98
C TYR A 233 11.97 -15.67 -7.01
N ASN A 234 12.17 -16.94 -7.33
CA ASN A 234 12.76 -17.93 -6.41
C ASN A 234 14.21 -18.31 -6.75
N ASP A 235 14.83 -17.61 -7.71
CA ASP A 235 16.25 -17.81 -8.00
C ASP A 235 17.12 -17.33 -6.84
N VAL A 236 18.41 -17.71 -6.89
CA VAL A 236 19.46 -17.16 -6.03
C VAL A 236 20.34 -16.20 -6.86
N PRO A 237 20.96 -15.17 -6.24
CA PRO A 237 21.67 -14.14 -6.99
C PRO A 237 22.75 -14.69 -7.94
N SER A 238 23.48 -15.72 -7.49
CA SER A 238 24.56 -16.36 -8.24
C SER A 238 24.13 -17.03 -9.54
N ASP A 239 22.85 -17.36 -9.66
CA ASP A 239 22.31 -18.11 -10.80
C ASP A 239 21.76 -17.16 -11.89
N THR A 240 21.83 -15.86 -11.65
CA THR A 240 21.37 -14.81 -12.56
C THR A 240 22.54 -14.04 -13.15
N ASN A 241 22.41 -13.60 -14.41
CA ASN A 241 23.41 -12.72 -15.01
C ASN A 241 23.34 -11.31 -14.41
N PHE A 242 22.16 -10.85 -13.98
CA PHE A 242 22.04 -9.52 -13.42
C PHE A 242 22.70 -9.40 -12.04
N PHE A 243 22.51 -10.36 -11.13
CA PHE A 243 22.95 -10.28 -9.72
C PHE A 243 24.20 -11.13 -9.40
N GLY A 244 24.74 -11.89 -10.35
CA GLY A 244 25.99 -12.65 -10.18
C GLY A 244 27.20 -11.75 -9.91
N ALA A 245 28.34 -12.33 -9.51
CA ALA A 245 29.50 -11.58 -8.98
C ALA A 245 30.04 -10.45 -9.89
N ASP A 246 30.00 -10.63 -11.22
CA ASP A 246 30.36 -9.63 -12.23
C ASP A 246 29.14 -9.26 -13.10
N GLY A 247 27.97 -9.24 -12.48
CA GLY A 247 26.67 -9.19 -13.16
C GLY A 247 26.30 -7.81 -13.72
N THR A 248 25.21 -7.78 -14.49
CA THR A 248 24.71 -6.58 -15.16
C THR A 248 24.49 -5.41 -14.20
N TYR A 249 24.17 -5.66 -12.92
CA TYR A 249 24.01 -4.61 -11.90
C TYR A 249 25.23 -3.71 -11.69
N LEU A 250 26.45 -4.17 -12.05
CA LEU A 250 27.70 -3.40 -11.96
C LEU A 250 28.01 -2.61 -13.23
N THR A 251 27.34 -2.92 -14.34
CA THR A 251 27.53 -2.22 -15.62
C THR A 251 26.91 -0.83 -15.59
N GLU A 252 27.31 0.04 -16.52
CA GLU A 252 26.72 1.38 -16.66
C GLU A 252 25.19 1.32 -16.84
N LYS A 253 24.71 0.41 -17.71
CA LYS A 253 23.28 0.17 -17.94
C LYS A 253 22.58 -0.28 -16.66
N GLY A 254 23.16 -1.23 -15.92
CA GLY A 254 22.55 -1.75 -14.69
C GLY A 254 22.49 -0.71 -13.58
N ILE A 255 23.56 0.06 -13.38
CA ILE A 255 23.59 1.17 -12.42
C ILE A 255 22.56 2.24 -12.80
N PHE A 256 22.46 2.57 -14.09
CA PHE A 256 21.44 3.50 -14.58
C PHE A 256 20.02 3.00 -14.28
N PHE A 257 19.73 1.75 -14.62
CA PHE A 257 18.43 1.13 -14.34
C PHE A 257 18.11 1.14 -12.84
N LEU A 258 19.04 0.71 -11.98
CA LEU A 258 18.80 0.65 -10.54
C LEU A 258 18.56 2.04 -9.93
N LYS A 259 19.27 3.07 -10.42
CA LYS A 259 19.03 4.46 -10.01
C LYS A 259 17.65 4.96 -10.44
N TRP A 260 17.25 4.64 -11.67
CA TRP A 260 15.92 4.99 -12.18
C TRP A 260 14.81 4.26 -11.40
N TYR A 261 15.03 3.00 -11.04
CA TYR A 261 14.05 2.16 -10.35
C TYR A 261 13.95 2.46 -8.84
N SER A 262 15.03 2.90 -8.20
CA SER A 262 15.02 3.22 -6.78
C SER A 262 14.35 4.59 -6.50
N PRO A 263 13.50 4.71 -5.47
CA PRO A 263 13.02 6.01 -5.01
C PRO A 263 14.20 6.89 -4.57
N HIS A 264 14.20 8.16 -5.00
CA HIS A 264 15.13 9.20 -4.56
C HIS A 264 14.61 9.98 -3.35
#